data_AF-A0A423HXC1-F1
#
_entry.id   AF-A0A423HXC1-F1
#
_cell.length_a   1.000
_cell.length_b   1.000
_cell.length_c   1.000
_cell.angle_alpha   90.00
_cell.angle_beta   90.00
_cell.angle_gamma   90.00
#
_symmetry.space_group_name_H-M   'P 1'
#
loop_
_entity.id
_entity.type
_entity.pdbx_description
1 polymer ?
#
loop_
_entity_poly.entity_id
_entity_poly.type
_entity_poly.pdbx_seq_one_letter_code
_entity_poly.pdbx_strand_id
1 'polypeptide(L)' 'MSQTPTVECPTCGAPVEWSPENKFRPFCSDRCKLIDLGAWASEEHKIPVSPDAEDEMFSEDFDPRH' A
#
# COMPACT_ATOMS: atom_id res chain seq x y z
N MET A 1 29.05 -8.43 5.46
CA MET A 1 27.91 -8.40 6.39
C MET A 1 26.79 -7.66 5.68
N SER A 2 25.68 -8.34 5.38
CA SER A 2 24.51 -7.67 4.80
C SER A 2 23.86 -6.85 5.92
N GLN A 3 23.67 -5.55 5.71
CA GLN A 3 23.09 -4.67 6.70
C GLN A 3 21.55 -4.75 6.59
N THR A 4 20.86 -5.04 7.70
CA THR A 4 19.40 -5.15 7.70
C THR A 4 18.80 -3.74 7.57
N PRO A 5 17.99 -3.46 6.53
CA PRO A 5 17.43 -2.13 6.35
C PRO A 5 16.41 -1.82 7.44
N THR A 6 16.28 -0.54 7.79
CA THR A 6 15.20 -0.05 8.68
C THR A 6 14.21 0.73 7.83
N VAL A 7 12.91 0.48 8.04
CA VAL A 7 11.81 1.15 7.36
C VAL A 7 10.88 1.82 8.37
N GLU A 8 10.07 2.78 7.94
CA GLU A 8 9.06 3.38 8.81
C GLU A 8 7.76 2.56 8.77
N CYS A 9 7.15 2.35 9.94
CA CYS A 9 5.83 1.75 10.05
C CYS A 9 4.81 2.68 9.38
N PRO A 10 4.07 2.23 8.34
CA PRO A 10 3.17 3.12 7.59
C PRO A 10 2.00 3.64 8.43
N THR A 11 1.65 2.95 9.53
CA THR A 11 0.54 3.35 10.41
C THR A 11 0.92 4.39 11.45
N CYS A 12 2.16 4.36 11.97
CA CYS A 12 2.54 5.17 13.14
C CYS A 12 3.93 5.82 13.05
N GLY A 13 4.69 5.58 11.97
CA GLY A 13 6.02 6.15 11.74
C GLY A 13 7.15 5.53 12.56
N ALA A 14 6.87 4.56 13.44
CA ALA A 14 7.91 3.92 14.24
C ALA A 14 8.95 3.21 13.35
N PRO A 15 10.26 3.28 13.67
CA PRO A 15 11.30 2.56 12.92
C PRO A 15 11.17 1.04 13.12
N VAL A 16 11.26 0.30 12.03
CA VAL A 16 11.11 -1.15 11.96
C VAL A 16 12.30 -1.75 11.23
N GLU A 17 13.05 -2.61 11.92
CA GLU A 17 14.11 -3.40 11.29
C GLU A 17 13.52 -4.45 10.35
N TRP A 18 14.07 -4.56 9.14
CA TRP A 18 13.61 -5.49 8.11
C TRP A 18 14.14 -6.93 8.34
N SER A 19 13.89 -7.48 9.53
CA SER A 19 14.42 -8.76 9.97
C SER A 19 13.35 -9.81 10.26
N PRO A 20 13.51 -11.10 9.87
CA PRO A 20 12.58 -12.23 10.08
C PRO A 20 11.86 -12.29 11.43
N GLU A 21 12.52 -11.86 12.48
CA GLU A 21 12.09 -11.81 13.88
C GLU A 21 10.84 -10.95 14.06
N ASN A 22 10.68 -9.85 13.33
CA ASN A 22 9.44 -9.08 13.33
C ASN A 22 8.43 -9.71 12.36
N LYS A 23 7.48 -10.52 12.83
CA LYS A 23 6.49 -11.18 11.97
C LYS A 23 5.49 -10.23 11.28
N PHE A 24 5.48 -8.95 11.66
CA PHE A 24 4.51 -7.96 11.20
C PHE A 24 5.07 -6.95 10.21
N ARG A 25 6.30 -7.11 9.71
CA ARG A 25 6.90 -6.20 8.72
C ARG A 25 5.94 -5.94 7.54
N PRO A 26 5.77 -4.69 7.07
CA PRO A 26 6.52 -3.47 7.44
C PRO A 26 6.05 -2.78 8.75
N PHE A 27 5.05 -3.32 9.42
CA PHE A 27 4.47 -2.73 10.63
C PHE A 27 5.30 -3.04 11.89
N CYS A 28 5.22 -2.15 12.89
CA CYS A 28 5.90 -2.36 14.17
C CYS A 28 5.18 -3.35 15.10
N SER A 29 3.91 -3.66 14.82
CA SER A 29 3.06 -4.54 15.64
C SER A 29 1.84 -5.04 14.87
N ASP A 30 1.20 -6.09 15.38
CA ASP A 30 -0.07 -6.61 14.87
C ASP A 30 -1.19 -5.56 14.88
N ARG A 31 -1.21 -4.70 15.92
CA ARG A 31 -2.16 -3.59 16.01
C ARG A 31 -2.05 -2.64 14.83
N CYS A 32 -0.84 -2.26 14.43
CA CYS A 32 -0.64 -1.33 13.31
C CYS A 32 -1.08 -1.97 11.98
N LYS A 33 -0.75 -3.25 11.78
CA LYS A 33 -1.23 -4.03 10.63
C LYS A 33 -2.76 -4.05 10.53
N LEU A 34 -3.47 -4.24 11.65
CA LEU A 34 -4.94 -4.28 11.67
C LEU A 34 -5.57 -2.91 11.43
N ILE A 35 -4.95 -1.83 11.92
CA ILE A 35 -5.42 -0.47 11.66
C ILE A 35 -5.33 -0.16 10.17
N ASP A 36 -4.19 -0.46 9.55
CA ASP A 36 -3.98 -0.27 8.11
C ASP A 36 -5.02 -1.03 7.29
N LEU A 37 -5.24 -2.32 7.62
CA LEU A 37 -6.29 -3.12 7.00
C LEU A 37 -7.68 -2.50 7.17
N GLY A 38 -7.98 -1.94 8.35
CA GLY A 38 -9.24 -1.25 8.62
C GLY A 38 -9.42 0.02 7.78
N ALA A 39 -8.36 0.81 7.59
CA ALA A 39 -8.39 2.01 6.76
C ALA A 39 -8.65 1.66 5.27
N TRP A 40 -8.07 0.57 4.77
CA TRP A 40 -8.39 0.04 3.45
C TRP A 40 -9.84 -0.42 3.34
N ALA A 41 -10.33 -1.18 4.33
CA ALA A 41 -11.71 -1.65 4.35
C ALA A 41 -12.74 -0.50 4.45
N SER A 42 -12.32 0.66 4.98
CA SER A 42 -13.16 1.85 5.16
C SER A 42 -13.02 2.88 4.03
N GLU A 43 -12.33 2.53 2.93
CA GLU A 43 -12.06 3.40 1.78
C GLU A 43 -11.31 4.71 2.13
N GLU A 44 -10.59 4.74 3.26
CA GLU A 44 -9.75 5.88 3.65
C GLU A 44 -8.48 5.94 2.76
N HIS A 45 -7.96 4.76 2.39
CA HIS A 45 -6.90 4.63 1.40
C HIS A 45 -7.49 4.53 -0.01
N LYS A 46 -7.62 5.67 -0.68
CA LYS A 46 -8.08 5.76 -2.08
C LYS A 46 -7.11 6.56 -2.93
N ILE A 47 -6.99 6.17 -4.19
CA ILE A 47 -6.24 6.91 -5.19
C ILE A 47 -7.19 7.94 -5.80
N PRO A 48 -6.87 9.25 -5.76
CA PRO A 48 -7.69 10.25 -6.41
C PRO A 48 -7.67 10.06 -7.93
N VAL A 49 -8.84 10.17 -8.55
CA VAL A 49 -9.02 10.07 -10.00
C VAL A 49 -9.28 11.48 -10.54
N SER A 50 -8.67 11.84 -11.67
CA SER A 50 -8.98 13.11 -12.35
C SER A 50 -10.40 13.06 -12.91
N PRO A 51 -11.15 14.19 -12.91
CA PRO A 51 -12.53 14.22 -13.41
C PRO A 51 -12.68 13.69 -14.84
N ASP A 52 -11.64 13.80 -15.66
CA ASP A 52 -11.67 13.42 -17.08
C ASP A 52 -11.12 11.99 -17.33
N ALA A 53 -10.75 11.24 -16.29
CA ALA A 53 -10.14 9.91 -16.44
C ALA A 53 -11.11 8.86 -16.99
N GLU A 54 -12.41 9.05 -16.74
CA GLU A 54 -13.47 8.18 -17.25
C GLU A 54 -13.61 8.27 -18.76
N ASP A 55 -13.44 9.46 -19.35
CA ASP A 55 -13.49 9.66 -20.79
C ASP A 55 -12.25 9.07 -21.50
N GLU A 56 -11.06 9.09 -20.86
CA GLU A 56 -9.84 8.50 -21.44
C GLU A 56 -9.81 6.97 -21.33
N MET A 57 -10.24 6.37 -20.20
CA MET A 57 -10.21 4.91 -20.00
C MET A 57 -11.14 4.12 -20.94
N PHE A 58 -12.22 4.74 -21.44
CA PHE A 58 -13.16 4.11 -22.38
C PHE A 58 -12.89 4.49 -23.84
N SER A 59 -11.85 5.30 -24.11
CA SER A 59 -11.49 5.75 -25.46
C SER A 59 -10.44 4.87 -26.16
N GLU A 60 -9.89 3.86 -25.48
CA GLU A 60 -9.03 2.87 -26.13
C GLU A 60 -9.87 1.92 -26.99
N ASP A 61 -9.77 2.11 -28.31
CA ASP A 61 -10.10 1.13 -29.34
C ASP A 61 -9.67 -0.28 -28.90
N PHE A 62 -10.62 -1.09 -28.42
CA PHE A 62 -10.47 -2.54 -28.33
C PHE A 62 -10.38 -3.07 -29.77
N ASP A 63 -9.18 -3.13 -30.36
CA ASP A 63 -8.96 -3.85 -31.62
C ASP A 63 -9.06 -5.36 -31.31
N PRO A 64 -10.13 -6.07 -31.75
CA PRO A 64 -10.28 -7.49 -31.47
C PRO A 64 -9.44 -8.37 -32.40
N ARG A 65 -8.42 -7.82 -33.09
CA ARG A 65 -7.53 -8.57 -33.99
C ARG A 65 -6.05 -8.35 -33.67
N HIS A 66 -5.58 -8.96 -32.59
CA HIS A 66 -4.27 -9.63 -32.55
C HIS A 66 -4.37 -10.93 -31.75
#